data_AF-A0AAW6KH32-F1
#
_entry.id   AF-A0AAW6KH32-F1
#
_cell.length_a   1.000
_cell.length_b   1.000
_cell.length_c   1.000
_cell.angle_alpha   90.00
_cell.angle_beta   90.00
_cell.angle_gamma   90.00
#
_symmetry.space_group_name_H-M   'P 1'
#
loop_
_entity.id
_entity.type
_entity.pdbx_description
1 polymer ?
#
loop_
_entity_poly.entity_id
_entity_poly.type
_entity_poly.pdbx_seq_one_letter_code
_entity_poly.pdbx_strand_id
1 'polypeptide(L)'
;MIENAERITVLTGAGMSTESGIPDFRSAGGIWTEDLSRMEAMSRDYYERYPKLFWPKFKELFQMKMTGTYQPNDGHLYLADLEKSGKDVKV
;
A
#
# COMPACT_ATOMS: atom_id res chain seq x y z
N MET A 1 -1.56 -8.76 25.66
CA MET A 1 -1.34 -7.33 25.34
C MET A 1 -2.51 -6.75 24.55
N ILE A 2 -2.88 -7.32 23.39
CA ILE A 2 -4.01 -6.83 22.56
C ILE A 2 -5.38 -7.02 23.24
N GLU A 3 -5.61 -8.16 23.91
CA GLU A 3 -6.88 -8.47 24.57
C GLU A 3 -7.30 -7.40 25.60
N ASN A 4 -6.34 -6.88 26.37
CA ASN A 4 -6.57 -5.89 27.42
C ASN A 4 -6.50 -4.43 26.90
N ALA A 5 -6.23 -4.22 25.61
CA ALA A 5 -6.19 -2.88 25.03
C ALA A 5 -7.59 -2.43 24.60
N GLU A 6 -7.99 -1.23 25.03
CA GLU A 6 -9.25 -0.59 24.62
C GLU A 6 -9.07 0.30 23.38
N ARG A 7 -7.87 0.90 23.23
CA ARG A 7 -7.50 1.79 22.12
C ARG A 7 -6.26 1.26 21.43
N ILE A 8 -6.35 1.02 20.12
CA ILE A 8 -5.29 0.41 19.32
C ILE A 8 -5.04 1.29 18.09
N THR A 9 -3.79 1.73 17.91
CA THR A 9 -3.34 2.40 16.68
C THR A 9 -2.46 1.46 15.89
N VAL A 10 -2.74 1.31 14.59
CA VAL A 10 -2.03 0.41 13.68
C VAL A 10 -1.45 1.24 12.55
N LEU A 11 -0.12 1.34 12.48
CA LEU A 11 0.55 1.92 11.31
C LEU A 11 0.81 0.81 10.28
N THR A 12 0.17 0.91 9.12
CA THR A 12 0.34 -0.06 8.03
C THR A 12 1.08 0.55 6.84
N GLY A 13 1.53 -0.31 5.93
CA GLY A 13 2.11 0.07 4.65
C GLY A 13 1.73 -0.94 3.57
N ALA A 14 2.33 -0.83 2.39
CA ALA A 14 2.01 -1.72 1.25
C ALA A 14 2.18 -3.22 1.56
N GLY A 15 3.05 -3.56 2.52
CA GLY A 15 3.22 -4.93 3.00
C GLY A 15 1.93 -5.56 3.57
N MET A 16 0.98 -4.77 4.08
CA MET A 16 -0.32 -5.27 4.53
C MET A 16 -1.13 -5.89 3.39
N SER A 17 -0.87 -5.52 2.14
CA SER A 17 -1.67 -5.94 0.98
C SER A 17 -0.95 -6.92 0.04
N THR A 18 0.26 -7.37 0.37
CA THR A 18 1.01 -8.33 -0.47
C THR A 18 0.31 -9.67 -0.58
N GLU A 19 -0.27 -10.17 0.52
CA GLU A 19 -1.07 -11.41 0.53
C GLU A 19 -2.40 -11.26 -0.22
N SER A 20 -2.85 -10.01 -0.44
CA SER A 20 -3.99 -9.73 -1.32
C SER A 20 -3.60 -9.70 -2.80
N GLY A 21 -2.32 -9.94 -3.14
CA GLY A 21 -1.80 -9.90 -4.50
C GLY A 21 -1.40 -8.50 -4.98
N ILE A 22 -1.37 -7.49 -4.10
CA ILE A 22 -0.92 -6.14 -4.44
C ILE A 22 0.58 -6.04 -4.15
N PRO A 23 1.46 -5.81 -5.15
CA PRO A 23 2.89 -5.77 -4.92
C PRO A 23 3.27 -4.58 -4.04
N ASP A 24 4.23 -4.81 -3.15
CA ASP A 24 4.82 -3.74 -2.36
C ASP A 24 5.86 -2.95 -3.15
N PHE A 25 6.54 -2.05 -2.46
CA PHE A 25 7.49 -1.15 -3.08
C PHE A 25 8.93 -1.66 -3.07
N ARG A 26 9.36 -2.39 -2.03
CA ARG A 26 10.79 -2.56 -1.70
C ARG A 26 11.22 -3.99 -1.35
N SER A 27 10.30 -4.95 -1.26
CA SER A 27 10.68 -6.36 -1.11
C SER A 27 11.46 -6.85 -2.33
N ALA A 28 11.99 -8.09 -2.28
CA ALA A 28 12.76 -8.67 -3.38
C ALA A 28 12.00 -8.74 -4.73
N GLY A 29 10.67 -8.60 -4.73
CA GLY A 29 9.82 -8.47 -5.93
C GLY A 29 9.02 -7.17 -5.97
N GLY A 30 9.47 -6.14 -5.25
CA GLY A 30 8.77 -4.86 -5.13
C GLY A 30 8.92 -3.99 -6.38
N ILE A 31 7.99 -3.07 -6.58
CA ILE A 31 7.93 -2.30 -7.83
C ILE A 31 9.14 -1.39 -8.08
N TRP A 32 9.93 -1.06 -7.05
CA TRP A 32 11.18 -0.30 -7.16
C TRP A 32 12.40 -1.16 -7.43
N THR A 33 12.37 -2.47 -7.12
CA THR A 33 13.53 -3.33 -7.36
C THR A 33 13.70 -3.67 -8.84
N GLU A 34 12.62 -3.62 -9.61
CA GLU A 34 12.65 -3.81 -11.07
C GLU A 34 13.25 -2.61 -11.82
N ASP A 35 13.00 -1.39 -11.35
CA ASP A 35 13.49 -0.15 -11.96
C ASP A 35 13.48 1.00 -10.94
N LEU A 36 14.67 1.40 -10.49
CA LEU A 36 14.87 2.50 -9.54
C LEU A 36 14.46 3.86 -10.11
N SER A 37 14.44 4.03 -11.44
CA SER A 37 13.99 5.27 -12.08
C SER A 37 12.51 5.55 -11.83
N ARG A 38 11.73 4.52 -11.51
CA ARG A 38 10.32 4.66 -11.13
C ARG A 38 10.16 5.46 -9.83
N MET A 39 11.09 5.32 -8.87
CA MET A 39 11.06 6.10 -7.63
C MET A 39 11.29 7.58 -7.90
N GLU A 40 12.27 7.90 -8.74
CA GLU A 40 12.53 9.28 -9.18
C GLU A 40 11.34 9.84 -9.95
N ALA A 41 10.79 9.07 -10.89
CA ALA A 41 9.65 9.47 -11.69
C ALA A 41 8.40 9.77 -10.86
N MET A 42 8.26 9.17 -9.67
CA MET A 42 7.17 9.42 -8.72
C MET A 42 7.45 10.53 -7.70
N SER A 43 8.61 11.18 -7.79
CA SER A 43 8.94 12.30 -6.91
C SER A 43 8.21 13.58 -7.30
N ARG A 44 8.01 14.48 -6.32
CA ARG A 44 7.47 15.82 -6.53
C ARG A 44 8.33 16.63 -7.50
N ASP A 45 9.65 16.54 -7.38
CA ASP A 45 10.59 17.28 -8.26
C ASP A 45 10.44 16.85 -9.72
N TYR A 46 10.31 15.54 -9.98
CA TYR A 46 10.08 15.04 -11.33
C TYR A 46 8.73 15.49 -11.91
N TYR A 47 7.67 15.49 -11.09
CA TYR A 47 6.37 16.03 -11.50
C TYR A 47 6.45 17.51 -11.87
N GLU A 48 7.14 18.32 -11.06
CA GLU A 48 7.25 19.76 -11.28
C GLU A 48 8.09 20.10 -12.52
N ARG A 49 9.18 19.36 -12.75
CA ARG A 49 10.05 19.57 -13.93
C ARG A 49 9.47 18.98 -15.21
N TYR A 50 8.81 17.83 -15.12
CA TYR A 50 8.39 17.04 -16.28
C TYR A 50 6.93 16.57 -16.19
N PRO A 51 5.93 17.46 -16.02
CA PRO A 51 4.54 17.07 -15.75
C PRO A 51 3.93 16.21 -16.88
N LYS A 52 4.32 16.46 -18.14
CA LYS A 52 3.86 15.67 -19.30
C LYS A 52 4.43 14.23 -19.32
N LEU A 53 5.62 14.02 -18.74
CA LEU A 53 6.26 12.70 -18.66
C LEU A 53 5.85 11.95 -17.38
N PHE A 54 5.53 12.68 -16.31
CA PHE A 54 5.03 12.13 -15.06
C PHE A 54 3.72 11.35 -15.25
N TRP A 55 2.72 11.96 -15.89
CA TRP A 55 1.37 11.37 -15.94
C TRP A 55 1.29 10.00 -16.62
N PRO A 56 1.94 9.74 -17.76
CA PRO A 56 1.97 8.40 -18.34
C PRO A 56 2.60 7.36 -17.42
N LYS A 57 3.76 7.66 -16.82
CA LYS A 57 4.47 6.75 -15.87
C LYS A 57 3.64 6.50 -14.61
N PHE A 58 2.99 7.53 -14.10
CA PHE A 58 2.10 7.42 -12.95
C PHE A 58 0.91 6.50 -13.26
N LYS A 59 0.27 6.70 -14.42
CA LYS A 59 -0.85 5.84 -14.85
C LYS A 59 -0.44 4.39 -15.01
N GLU A 60 0.72 4.12 -15.61
CA GLU A 60 1.25 2.76 -15.78
C GLU A 60 1.39 2.05 -14.43
N LEU A 61 2.04 2.69 -13.45
CA LEU A 61 2.22 2.15 -12.10
C LEU A 61 0.89 1.94 -11.35
N PHE A 62 -0.07 2.85 -11.52
CA PHE A 62 -1.39 2.73 -10.90
C PHE A 62 -2.26 1.68 -11.58
N GLN A 63 -2.22 1.57 -12.90
CA GLN A 63 -2.97 0.55 -13.64
C GLN A 63 -2.53 -0.85 -13.23
N MET A 64 -1.22 -1.09 -13.10
CA MET A 64 -0.69 -2.36 -12.58
C MET A 64 -1.30 -2.77 -11.22
N LYS A 65 -1.68 -1.79 -10.39
CA LYS A 65 -2.31 -2.00 -9.07
C LYS A 65 -3.84 -2.01 -9.09
N MET A 66 -4.49 -1.62 -10.18
CA MET A 66 -5.94 -1.44 -10.26
C MET A 66 -6.63 -2.42 -11.22
N THR A 67 -5.86 -3.22 -11.95
CA THR A 67 -6.38 -4.20 -12.91
C THR A 67 -6.74 -5.54 -12.29
N GLY A 68 -6.39 -5.78 -11.02
CA GLY A 68 -6.71 -7.03 -10.33
C GLY A 68 -8.05 -7.00 -9.59
N THR A 69 -8.65 -8.18 -9.43
CA THR A 69 -9.76 -8.41 -8.50
C THR A 69 -9.18 -8.73 -7.12
N TYR A 70 -8.82 -7.70 -6.36
CA TYR A 70 -8.23 -7.87 -5.03
C TYR A 70 -9.31 -8.05 -3.96
N GLN A 71 -8.99 -8.82 -2.92
CA GLN A 71 -9.85 -9.02 -1.75
C GLN A 71 -9.03 -8.76 -0.47
N PRO A 72 -9.67 -8.35 0.64
CA PRO A 72 -9.00 -8.28 1.93
C PRO A 72 -8.38 -9.63 2.29
N ASN A 73 -7.15 -9.60 2.79
CA ASN A 73 -6.49 -10.77 3.39
C ASN A 73 -6.75 -10.85 4.90
N ASP A 74 -6.22 -11.88 5.54
CA ASP A 74 -6.37 -12.15 6.97
C ASP A 74 -5.91 -10.99 7.85
N GLY A 75 -4.87 -10.24 7.47
CA GLY A 75 -4.42 -9.05 8.19
C GLY A 75 -5.48 -7.95 8.21
N HIS A 76 -6.12 -7.67 7.06
CA HIS A 76 -7.21 -6.69 7.00
C HIS A 76 -8.43 -7.16 7.79
N LEU A 77 -8.80 -8.45 7.64
CA LEU A 77 -9.96 -9.03 8.32
C LEU A 77 -9.76 -9.04 9.84
N TYR A 78 -8.55 -9.31 10.32
CA TYR A 78 -8.21 -9.25 11.73
C TYR A 78 -8.42 -7.87 12.33
N LEU A 79 -7.98 -6.80 11.64
CA LEU A 79 -8.22 -5.43 12.11
C LEU A 79 -9.71 -5.08 12.14
N ALA A 80 -10.47 -5.53 11.14
CA ALA A 80 -11.92 -5.37 11.12
C ALA A 80 -12.60 -6.13 12.27
N ASP A 81 -12.13 -7.34 12.60
CA ASP A 81 -12.68 -8.14 13.69
C ASP A 81 -12.32 -7.59 15.07
N LEU A 82 -11.13 -6.98 15.22
CA LEU A 82 -10.78 -6.23 16.42
C LEU A 82 -11.73 -5.05 16.64
N GLU A 83 -12.05 -4.28 15.59
CA GLU A 83 -13.02 -3.18 15.69
C GLU A 83 -14.43 -3.69 16.05
N LYS A 84 -14.91 -4.76 15.40
CA LYS A 84 -16.19 -5.42 15.72
C LYS A 84 -16.26 -5.96 17.15
N SER A 85 -15.13 -6.31 17.75
CA SER A 85 -15.05 -6.77 19.14
C SER A 85 -15.26 -5.66 20.18
N GLY A 86 -15.49 -4.42 19.75
CA GLY A 86 -15.74 -3.27 20.62
C GLY A 86 -14.50 -2.47 21.01
N LYS A 87 -13.36 -2.71 20.32
CA LYS A 87 -12.12 -1.97 20.53
C LYS A 87 -12.08 -0.74 19.64
N ASP A 88 -11.55 0.37 20.16
CA ASP A 88 -11.30 1.58 19.36
C ASP A 88 -10.02 1.40 18.54
N VAL A 89 -10.18 0.91 17.32
CA VAL A 89 -9.08 0.71 16.37
C VAL A 89 -8.96 1.94 15.46
N LYS A 90 -7.72 2.37 15.23
CA LYS A 90 -7.34 3.39 14.26
C LYS A 90 -6.22 2.85 13.39
N VAL A 91 -6.44 2.83 12.09
CA VAL A 91 -5.48 2.42 11.06
C VAL A 91 -4.99 3.65 10.31
#